data_AF-A0A7W9YG50-F1
#
_entry.id   AF-A0A7W9YG50-F1
#
_cell.length_a   1.000
_cell.length_b   1.000
_cell.length_c   1.000
_cell.angle_alpha   90.00
_cell.angle_beta   90.00
_cell.angle_gamma   90.00
#
_symmetry.space_group_name_H-M   'P 1'
#
loop_
_entity.id
_entity.type
_entity.pdbx_description
1 polymer ?
#
loop_
_entity_poly.entity_id
_entity_poly.type
_entity_poly.pdbx_seq_one_letter_code
_entity_poly.pdbx_strand_id
1 'polypeptide(L)'
;MSAYQVMIGTPTAELETALTTRFEELSDADVVSVHRSSHEISETVGKIPTLDVVLIHEELGPLPVFDLIRDISRNHPQLAVILLVDEVQPAAYTDAMEAGARGVLAANATIEELRARVASAADWSRTIRRHLEGAALDVPTTGRRGSIITFVGSKGGVGTTTTAIHLARLAAKADRLVCLVDLDLQAGDIPGYFDLKHRRSIVDLVDASEDISASMLADTLYVHPDGLHILLAPDEGERGEDVSARAARLILGALRSRYDFVLVDCGAAMTESTAMAVELADKSVVLTTPDLPALRGAQRLIAMWDRLQIREKDSVTGLLMRHSRKNEIQPDFARKLLGTDFLKAAVPANYRALEEASNTGNPGRLNDESLLKAYSQLAKELGLFSAPDEDEQEESQSAGVSGSDTAAKPSPVKSLLRRRKEASDSGAAFVEFALVVPLICFAALLVWQVLLIGLTGMYSSHAANEGARQAVVTPNSDEQIVEAATKRISGPWKEEDRFSLEVVRAANNSPRAVNVTVNMPAVIPGAPTPWEISSGAKVPNER
;
A
#
# COMPACT_ATOMS: atom_id res chain seq x y z
N MET A 1 -11.03 19.65 19.70
CA MET A 1 -9.67 20.06 19.29
C MET A 1 -9.42 21.43 19.89
N SER A 2 -8.24 21.70 20.45
CA SER A 2 -7.91 23.05 20.91
C SER A 2 -7.74 23.96 19.69
N ALA A 3 -8.23 25.19 19.79
CA ALA A 3 -8.05 26.20 18.75
C ALA A 3 -6.56 26.46 18.47
N TYR A 4 -6.22 26.71 17.21
CA TYR A 4 -4.86 27.04 16.77
C TYR A 4 -4.42 28.36 17.39
N GLN A 5 -3.22 28.39 17.96
CA GLN A 5 -2.69 29.58 18.60
C GLN A 5 -1.92 30.41 17.57
N VAL A 6 -2.33 31.65 17.35
CA VAL A 6 -1.81 32.49 16.26
C VAL A 6 -1.22 33.79 16.80
N MET A 7 -0.07 34.18 16.27
CA MET A 7 0.57 35.48 16.49
C MET A 7 0.54 36.28 15.19
N ILE A 8 0.24 37.57 15.28
CA ILE A 8 0.13 38.45 14.11
C ILE A 8 1.18 39.57 14.19
N GLY A 9 1.91 39.78 13.11
CA GLY A 9 2.87 40.84 12.89
C GLY A 9 2.41 41.77 11.78
N THR A 10 2.03 43.00 12.12
CA THR A 10 1.46 43.97 11.16
C THR A 10 2.01 45.39 11.36
N PRO A 11 2.29 46.14 10.28
CA PRO A 11 2.81 47.51 10.37
C PRO A 11 1.75 48.52 10.82
N THR A 12 0.45 48.27 10.57
CA THR A 12 -0.63 49.24 10.76
C THR A 12 -1.73 48.73 11.69
N ALA A 13 -2.37 49.67 12.41
CA ALA A 13 -3.51 49.37 13.27
C ALA A 13 -4.78 49.00 12.47
N GLU A 14 -4.89 49.47 11.23
CA GLU A 14 -6.00 49.14 10.34
C GLU A 14 -5.96 47.65 9.95
N LEU A 15 -4.79 47.15 9.56
CA LEU A 15 -4.62 45.74 9.21
C LEU A 15 -4.74 44.84 10.45
N GLU A 16 -4.25 45.27 11.61
CA GLU A 16 -4.48 44.59 12.90
C GLU A 16 -5.96 44.40 13.18
N THR A 17 -6.76 45.47 13.06
CA THR A 17 -8.20 45.41 13.30
C THR A 17 -8.87 44.47 12.30
N ALA A 18 -8.54 44.60 11.01
CA ALA A 18 -9.11 43.77 9.95
C ALA A 18 -8.81 42.28 10.13
N LEU A 19 -7.56 41.92 10.46
CA LEU A 19 -7.18 40.52 10.70
C LEU A 19 -7.82 39.98 11.98
N THR A 20 -7.80 40.75 13.07
CA THR A 20 -8.38 40.31 14.35
C THR A 20 -9.87 40.04 14.21
N THR A 21 -10.64 40.91 13.53
CA THR A 21 -12.06 40.68 13.24
C THR A 21 -12.28 39.43 12.39
N ARG A 22 -11.42 39.14 11.40
CA ARG A 22 -11.52 37.89 10.63
C ARG A 22 -11.24 36.66 11.48
N PHE A 23 -10.30 36.74 12.42
CA PHE A 23 -10.01 35.65 13.35
C PHE A 23 -11.13 35.45 14.39
N GLU A 24 -11.84 36.50 14.80
CA GLU A 24 -13.03 36.36 15.68
C GLU A 24 -14.16 35.57 15.00
N GLU A 25 -14.24 35.59 13.67
CA GLU A 25 -15.18 34.75 12.90
C GLU A 25 -14.70 33.29 12.74
N LEU A 26 -13.43 32.99 13.03
CA LEU A 26 -12.88 31.64 13.02
C LEU A 26 -13.16 30.95 14.36
N SER A 27 -13.69 29.72 14.30
CA SER A 27 -13.95 28.91 15.50
C SER A 27 -12.79 28.00 15.89
N ASP A 28 -11.79 27.89 15.01
CA ASP A 28 -10.68 26.96 15.07
C ASP A 28 -9.31 27.63 15.28
N ALA A 29 -9.23 28.96 15.39
CA ALA A 29 -7.98 29.69 15.63
C ALA A 29 -8.17 30.92 16.55
N ASP A 30 -7.31 31.05 17.56
CA ASP A 30 -7.28 32.16 18.51
C ASP A 30 -6.02 33.01 18.30
N VAL A 31 -6.20 34.34 18.27
CA VAL A 31 -5.08 35.29 18.25
C VAL A 31 -4.57 35.52 19.67
N VAL A 32 -3.33 35.11 19.92
CA VAL A 32 -2.69 35.18 21.25
C VAL A 32 -2.01 36.52 21.49
N SER A 33 -1.44 37.09 20.43
CA SER A 33 -0.71 38.35 20.49
C SER A 33 -0.61 39.00 19.12
N VAL A 34 -0.55 40.33 19.12
CA VAL A 34 -0.32 41.15 17.92
C VAL A 34 0.82 42.11 18.19
N HIS A 35 1.75 42.20 17.24
CA HIS A 35 2.97 43.01 17.33
C HIS A 35 3.12 43.91 16.11
N ARG A 36 3.70 45.08 16.34
CA ARG A 36 3.91 46.11 15.29
C ARG A 36 5.37 46.25 14.86
N SER A 37 6.24 45.43 15.41
CA SER A 37 7.68 45.42 15.13
C SER A 37 8.22 44.01 15.03
N SER A 38 9.09 43.77 14.04
CA SER A 38 9.87 42.55 13.87
C SER A 38 10.69 42.15 15.11
N HIS A 39 11.17 43.14 15.88
CA HIS A 39 11.91 42.89 17.12
C HIS A 39 11.01 42.29 18.20
N GLU A 40 9.79 42.81 18.35
CA GLU A 40 8.83 42.31 19.34
C GLU A 40 8.42 40.87 19.04
N ILE A 41 8.25 40.53 17.75
CA ILE A 41 7.98 39.16 17.32
C ILE A 41 9.14 38.25 17.73
N SER A 42 10.37 38.61 17.36
CA SER A 42 11.56 37.81 17.68
C SER A 42 11.71 37.54 19.18
N GLU A 43 11.39 38.54 20.02
CA GLU A 43 11.44 38.39 21.48
C GLU A 43 10.28 37.59 22.08
N THR A 44 9.13 37.51 21.40
CA THR A 44 7.90 36.91 21.96
C THR A 44 7.65 35.50 21.45
N VAL A 45 8.08 35.18 20.23
CA VAL A 45 7.89 33.88 19.58
C VAL A 45 8.37 32.71 20.45
N GLY A 46 9.51 32.84 21.14
CA GLY A 46 10.02 31.82 22.05
C GLY A 46 9.38 31.77 23.45
N LYS A 47 8.60 32.79 23.84
CA LYS A 47 7.96 32.89 25.16
C LYS A 47 6.60 32.20 25.22
N ILE A 48 5.99 31.93 24.06
CA ILE A 48 4.66 31.32 23.94
C ILE A 48 4.83 29.88 23.41
N PRO A 49 4.98 28.87 24.29
CA PRO A 49 5.28 27.49 23.86
C PRO A 49 4.14 26.83 23.08
N THR A 50 2.91 27.33 23.22
CA THR A 50 1.72 26.81 22.54
C THR A 50 1.48 27.41 21.16
N LEU A 51 2.28 28.40 20.73
CA LEU A 51 2.06 29.18 19.51
C LEU A 51 2.16 28.31 18.26
N ASP A 52 1.11 28.15 17.45
CA ASP A 52 1.15 27.25 16.29
C ASP A 52 1.64 27.98 15.01
N VAL A 53 1.19 29.22 14.79
CA VAL A 53 1.41 29.96 13.55
C VAL A 53 1.80 31.41 13.82
N VAL A 54 2.74 31.94 13.04
CA VAL A 54 3.10 33.37 13.01
C VAL A 54 2.74 33.95 11.65
N LEU A 55 1.81 34.90 11.61
CA LEU A 55 1.52 35.70 10.42
C LEU A 55 2.38 36.97 10.44
N ILE A 56 3.08 37.26 9.35
CA ILE A 56 3.99 38.42 9.28
C ILE A 56 3.71 39.18 7.99
N HIS A 57 3.43 40.47 8.09
CA HIS A 57 3.28 41.34 6.92
C HIS A 57 4.62 41.72 6.29
N GLU A 58 4.65 41.84 4.96
CA GLU A 58 5.87 42.14 4.20
C GLU A 58 6.53 43.47 4.57
N GLU A 59 5.73 44.46 4.99
CA GLU A 59 6.20 45.77 5.44
C GLU A 59 6.60 45.83 6.93
N LEU A 60 6.58 44.71 7.65
CA LEU A 60 6.92 44.69 9.07
C LEU A 60 8.43 44.90 9.30
N GLY A 61 8.82 46.12 9.69
CA GLY A 61 10.21 46.48 10.01
C GLY A 61 10.57 46.41 11.51
N PRO A 62 11.76 46.87 11.92
CA PRO A 62 12.85 47.37 11.08
C PRO A 62 13.74 46.30 10.43
N LEU A 63 13.64 45.03 10.83
CA LEU A 63 14.32 43.93 10.12
C LEU A 63 13.59 43.62 8.82
N PRO A 64 14.30 43.33 7.70
CA PRO A 64 13.67 42.82 6.49
C PRO A 64 12.88 41.54 6.79
N VAL A 65 11.65 41.46 6.28
CA VAL A 65 10.71 40.38 6.62
C VAL A 65 11.28 38.98 6.33
N PHE A 66 12.00 38.81 5.22
CA PHE A 66 12.58 37.51 4.86
C PHE A 66 13.71 37.09 5.80
N ASP A 67 14.44 38.05 6.38
CA ASP A 67 15.47 37.73 7.38
C ASP A 67 14.82 37.34 8.70
N LEU A 68 13.71 37.99 9.08
CA LEU A 68 12.90 37.58 10.23
C LEU A 68 12.32 36.17 10.05
N ILE A 69 11.78 35.86 8.87
CA ILE A 69 11.26 34.51 8.55
C ILE A 69 12.39 33.49 8.69
N ARG A 70 13.57 33.75 8.11
CA ARG A 70 14.72 32.84 8.22
C ARG A 70 15.15 32.63 9.67
N ASP A 71 15.14 33.68 10.48
CA ASP A 71 15.52 33.60 11.89
C ASP A 71 14.54 32.75 12.70
N ILE A 72 13.24 32.97 12.52
CA ILE A 72 12.18 32.16 13.15
C ILE A 72 12.29 30.71 12.69
N SER A 73 12.40 30.46 11.38
CA SER A 73 12.48 29.09 10.84
C SER A 73 13.74 28.34 11.29
N ARG A 74 14.83 29.05 11.62
CA ARG A 74 16.07 28.44 12.15
C ARG A 74 16.01 28.19 13.65
N ASN A 75 15.53 29.15 14.43
CA ASN A 75 15.55 29.09 15.90
C ASN A 75 14.32 28.38 16.48
N HIS A 76 13.21 28.37 15.74
CA HIS A 76 11.95 27.76 16.12
C HIS A 76 11.37 26.93 14.95
N PRO A 77 12.06 25.85 14.54
CA PRO A 77 11.67 25.05 13.37
C PRO A 77 10.29 24.37 13.50
N GLN A 78 9.74 24.27 14.71
CA GLN A 78 8.37 23.82 14.95
C GLN A 78 7.30 24.83 14.57
N LEU A 79 7.63 26.10 14.38
CA LEU A 79 6.64 27.15 14.12
C LEU A 79 6.40 27.34 12.63
N ALA A 80 5.13 27.40 12.24
CA ALA A 80 4.79 27.72 10.86
C ALA A 80 4.70 29.23 10.68
N VAL A 81 5.45 29.76 9.71
CA VAL A 81 5.40 31.19 9.35
C VAL A 81 4.59 31.37 8.07
N ILE A 82 3.63 32.29 8.09
CA ILE A 82 2.86 32.70 6.92
C ILE A 82 3.17 34.16 6.60
N LEU A 83 3.63 34.43 5.38
CA LEU A 83 3.85 35.79 4.90
C LEU A 83 2.52 36.39 4.41
N LEU A 84 2.17 37.57 4.91
CA LEU A 84 1.09 38.41 4.41
C LEU A 84 1.66 39.43 3.42
N VAL A 85 1.08 39.46 2.22
CA VAL A 85 1.43 40.42 1.15
C VAL A 85 0.18 41.13 0.67
N ASP A 86 0.30 42.34 0.15
CA ASP A 86 -0.85 43.05 -0.43
C ASP A 86 -1.34 42.35 -1.71
N GLU A 87 -0.40 41.89 -2.54
CA GLU A 87 -0.67 41.12 -3.75
C GLU A 87 0.25 39.89 -3.86
N VAL A 88 -0.33 38.72 -4.14
CA VAL A 88 0.44 37.48 -4.29
C VAL A 88 1.10 37.44 -5.66
N GLN A 89 2.36 37.83 -5.71
CA GLN A 89 3.21 37.72 -6.89
C GLN A 89 4.04 36.42 -6.87
N PRO A 90 4.29 35.77 -8.03
CA PRO A 90 5.07 34.52 -8.08
C PRO A 90 6.46 34.62 -7.45
N ALA A 91 7.15 35.76 -7.63
CA ALA A 91 8.46 36.01 -7.04
C ALA A 91 8.40 36.05 -5.51
N ALA A 92 7.44 36.80 -4.94
CA ALA A 92 7.25 36.88 -3.49
C ALA A 92 6.92 35.52 -2.88
N TYR A 93 6.18 34.67 -3.60
CA TYR A 93 5.94 33.29 -3.17
C TYR A 93 7.23 32.47 -3.12
N THR A 94 8.03 32.49 -4.18
CA THR A 94 9.32 31.77 -4.23
C THR A 94 10.26 32.25 -3.12
N ASP A 95 10.43 33.57 -2.98
CA ASP A 95 11.31 34.17 -1.98
C ASP A 95 10.87 33.83 -0.54
N ALA A 96 9.55 33.81 -0.28
CA ALA A 96 9.01 33.41 1.02
C ALA A 96 9.29 31.93 1.32
N MET A 97 9.12 31.04 0.35
CA MET A 97 9.42 29.61 0.52
C MET A 97 10.92 29.38 0.75
N GLU A 98 11.79 30.08 0.02
CA GLU A 98 13.25 30.02 0.23
C GLU A 98 13.68 30.57 1.59
N ALA A 99 12.97 31.57 2.11
CA ALA A 99 13.18 32.09 3.46
C ALA A 99 12.71 31.13 4.57
N GLY A 100 11.91 30.11 4.24
CA GLY A 100 11.38 29.14 5.19
C GLY A 100 9.94 29.38 5.63
N ALA A 101 9.19 30.25 4.95
CA ALA A 101 7.76 30.40 5.18
C ALA A 101 7.01 29.14 4.71
N ARG A 102 5.92 28.80 5.41
CA ARG A 102 5.04 27.68 5.07
C ARG A 102 3.89 28.07 4.17
N GLY A 103 3.61 29.36 4.04
CA GLY A 103 2.65 29.86 3.08
C GLY A 103 2.75 31.37 2.86
N VAL A 104 2.12 31.82 1.77
CA VAL A 104 1.86 33.23 1.49
C VAL A 104 0.36 33.44 1.36
N LEU A 105 -0.16 34.51 1.94
CA LEU A 105 -1.57 34.87 1.93
C LEU A 105 -1.72 36.35 1.61
N ALA A 106 -2.73 36.70 0.81
CA ALA A 106 -3.03 38.10 0.55
C ALA A 106 -3.61 38.78 1.81
N ALA A 107 -3.24 40.03 2.07
CA ALA A 107 -3.78 40.85 3.17
C ALA A 107 -5.31 40.99 3.08
N ASN A 108 -5.86 40.96 1.86
CA ASN A 108 -7.30 41.00 1.57
C ASN A 108 -7.95 39.61 1.39
N ALA A 109 -7.25 38.52 1.73
CA ALA A 109 -7.77 37.17 1.56
C ALA A 109 -9.10 36.95 2.29
N THR A 110 -9.91 36.06 1.72
CA THR A 110 -11.20 35.67 2.31
C THR A 110 -11.00 34.87 3.61
N ILE A 111 -12.05 34.81 4.43
CA ILE A 111 -12.02 34.05 5.70
C ILE A 111 -11.72 32.57 5.44
N GLU A 112 -12.28 32.00 4.36
CA GLU A 112 -12.06 30.59 4.00
C GLU A 112 -10.60 30.32 3.60
N GLU A 113 -9.97 31.22 2.84
CA GLU A 113 -8.56 31.11 2.47
C GLU A 113 -7.63 31.25 3.69
N LEU A 114 -7.93 32.22 4.56
CA LEU A 114 -7.22 32.40 5.83
C LEU A 114 -7.33 31.14 6.68
N ARG A 115 -8.54 30.62 6.86
CA ARG A 115 -8.81 29.38 7.62
C ARG A 115 -8.04 28.19 7.06
N ALA A 116 -8.17 27.93 5.77
CA ALA A 116 -7.52 26.80 5.12
C ALA A 116 -6.00 26.88 5.25
N ARG A 117 -5.42 28.09 5.10
CA ARG A 117 -3.97 28.26 5.19
C ARG A 117 -3.46 28.17 6.62
N VAL A 118 -4.15 28.78 7.59
CA VAL A 118 -3.81 28.71 9.01
C VAL A 118 -3.93 27.28 9.51
N ALA A 119 -5.02 26.56 9.19
CA ALA A 119 -5.19 25.18 9.59
C ALA A 119 -4.06 24.29 9.04
N SER A 120 -3.75 24.39 7.74
CA SER A 120 -2.67 23.60 7.13
C SER A 120 -1.29 23.91 7.74
N ALA A 121 -1.02 25.17 8.07
CA ALA A 121 0.22 25.60 8.72
C ALA A 121 0.29 25.12 10.19
N ALA A 122 -0.81 25.24 10.92
CA ALA A 122 -0.90 24.85 12.33
C ALA A 122 -0.82 23.33 12.52
N ASP A 123 -1.47 22.56 11.64
CA ASP A 123 -1.37 21.09 11.64
C ASP A 123 0.08 20.64 11.41
N TRP A 124 0.78 21.28 10.47
CA TRP A 124 2.21 21.05 10.28
C TRP A 124 3.02 21.40 11.54
N SER A 125 2.77 22.58 12.13
CA SER A 125 3.45 23.06 13.35
C SER A 125 3.27 22.12 14.53
N ARG A 126 2.03 21.71 14.83
CA ARG A 126 1.72 20.74 15.90
C ARG A 126 2.33 19.37 15.66
N THR A 127 2.41 18.97 14.39
CA THR A 127 3.05 17.72 13.99
C THR A 127 4.54 17.80 14.25
N ILE A 128 5.24 18.82 13.74
CA ILE A 128 6.67 19.04 14.00
C ILE A 128 6.95 19.27 15.49
N ARG A 129 6.12 20.01 16.23
CA ARG A 129 6.28 20.19 17.67
C ARG A 129 6.23 18.85 18.40
N ARG A 130 5.23 18.01 18.14
CA ARG A 130 5.17 16.65 18.72
C ARG A 130 6.40 15.83 18.36
N HIS A 131 6.93 15.99 17.15
CA HIS A 131 8.16 15.31 16.71
C HIS A 131 9.42 15.84 17.41
N LEU A 132 9.55 17.16 17.58
CA LEU A 132 10.66 17.80 18.27
C LEU A 132 10.58 17.60 19.77
N GLU A 133 9.40 17.58 20.37
CA GLU A 133 9.18 17.19 21.77
C GLU A 133 9.47 15.70 21.97
N GLY A 134 9.10 14.85 21.01
CA GLY A 134 9.51 13.45 20.95
C GLY A 134 11.04 13.26 20.86
N ALA A 135 11.71 14.15 20.13
CA ALA A 135 13.17 14.24 20.05
C ALA A 135 13.82 14.98 21.23
N ALA A 136 13.09 15.80 21.98
CA ALA A 136 13.57 16.52 23.16
C ALA A 136 13.34 15.76 24.47
N LEU A 137 12.72 14.58 24.42
CA LEU A 137 12.64 13.63 25.53
C LEU A 137 14.02 13.00 25.78
N ASP A 138 14.95 13.77 26.32
CA ASP A 138 16.13 13.28 27.08
C ASP A 138 15.71 12.69 28.44
N VAL A 139 14.41 12.57 28.71
CA VAL A 139 13.88 11.85 29.87
C VAL A 139 13.25 10.56 29.37
N PRO A 140 13.82 9.38 29.67
CA PRO A 140 13.08 8.14 29.58
C PRO A 140 11.79 8.35 30.37
N THR A 141 10.63 8.26 29.74
CA THR A 141 9.36 8.22 30.47
C THR A 141 9.40 6.97 31.34
N THR A 142 9.82 7.13 32.59
CA THR A 142 9.96 6.05 33.55
C THR A 142 8.59 5.38 33.67
N GLY A 143 8.48 4.17 33.12
CA GLY A 143 7.28 3.33 33.22
C GLY A 143 6.59 3.02 31.88
N ARG A 144 6.77 3.81 30.82
CA ARG A 144 6.11 3.56 29.51
C ARG A 144 7.12 3.09 28.47
N ARG A 145 7.09 1.80 28.13
CA ARG A 145 7.84 1.25 27.00
C ARG A 145 6.90 1.10 25.80
N GLY A 146 7.30 1.65 24.66
CA GLY A 146 6.63 1.39 23.39
C GLY A 146 6.58 -0.10 23.07
N SER A 147 5.71 -0.46 22.13
CA SER A 147 5.58 -1.83 21.61
C SER A 147 6.36 -1.99 20.30
N ILE A 148 7.21 -3.01 20.22
CA ILE A 148 7.89 -3.42 18.99
C ILE A 148 7.03 -4.48 18.29
N ILE A 149 6.68 -4.25 17.03
CA ILE A 149 5.94 -5.20 16.21
C ILE A 149 6.75 -5.49 14.94
N THR A 150 7.12 -6.74 14.75
CA THR A 150 7.90 -7.19 13.59
C THR A 150 6.99 -7.81 12.54
N PHE A 151 7.27 -7.50 11.26
CA PHE A 151 6.63 -8.11 10.11
C PHE A 151 7.67 -8.90 9.33
N VAL A 152 7.44 -10.20 9.17
CA VAL A 152 8.38 -11.11 8.51
C VAL A 152 7.67 -11.89 7.41
N GLY A 153 8.21 -11.86 6.19
CA GLY A 153 7.65 -12.56 5.05
C GLY A 153 8.11 -14.01 4.96
N SER A 154 7.18 -14.93 4.68
CA SER A 154 7.50 -16.34 4.45
C SER A 154 8.22 -16.60 3.12
N LYS A 155 8.18 -15.62 2.21
CA LYS A 155 8.88 -15.55 0.93
C LYS A 155 8.93 -14.11 0.43
N GLY A 156 9.82 -13.84 -0.52
CA GLY A 156 9.85 -12.56 -1.24
C GLY A 156 8.53 -12.25 -1.94
N GLY A 157 8.11 -10.98 -1.90
CA GLY A 157 6.90 -10.50 -2.58
C GLY A 157 5.57 -10.88 -1.91
N VAL A 158 5.57 -11.33 -0.65
CA VAL A 158 4.32 -11.60 0.10
C VAL A 158 3.54 -10.32 0.45
N GLY A 159 4.24 -9.18 0.53
CA GLY A 159 3.68 -7.87 0.88
C GLY A 159 4.03 -7.39 2.29
N THR A 160 5.20 -7.78 2.84
CA THR A 160 5.70 -7.36 4.16
C THR A 160 5.82 -5.85 4.26
N THR A 161 6.65 -5.25 3.40
CA THR A 161 6.86 -3.80 3.31
C THR A 161 5.57 -3.02 3.14
N THR A 162 4.73 -3.43 2.18
CA THR A 162 3.43 -2.80 1.94
C THR A 162 2.53 -2.82 3.18
N THR A 163 2.50 -3.95 3.89
CA THR A 163 1.70 -4.08 5.11
C THR A 163 2.26 -3.22 6.24
N ALA A 164 3.58 -3.22 6.45
CA ALA A 164 4.25 -2.40 7.45
C ALA A 164 3.98 -0.90 7.20
N ILE A 165 4.13 -0.43 5.96
CA ILE A 165 3.85 0.95 5.54
C ILE A 165 2.40 1.35 5.85
N HIS A 166 1.41 0.56 5.40
CA HIS A 166 0.01 0.94 5.60
C HIS A 166 -0.41 0.91 7.07
N LEU A 167 0.09 -0.04 7.86
CA LEU A 167 -0.17 -0.07 9.30
C LEU A 167 0.49 1.10 10.03
N ALA A 168 1.73 1.44 9.69
CA ALA A 168 2.46 2.58 10.25
C ALA A 168 1.73 3.89 10.00
N ARG A 169 1.25 4.09 8.77
CA ARG A 169 0.50 5.28 8.39
C ARG A 169 -0.86 5.36 9.07
N LEU A 170 -1.57 4.24 9.22
CA LEU A 170 -2.85 4.23 9.95
C LEU A 170 -2.66 4.60 11.42
N ALA A 171 -1.59 4.11 12.05
CA ALA A 171 -1.28 4.42 13.43
C ALA A 171 -0.85 5.90 13.60
N ALA A 172 0.01 6.42 12.71
CA ALA A 172 0.39 7.84 12.71
C ALA A 172 -0.82 8.77 12.52
N LYS A 173 -1.73 8.44 11.59
CA LYS A 173 -3.00 9.16 11.38
C LYS A 173 -3.97 9.09 12.56
N ALA A 174 -3.78 8.14 13.46
CA ALA A 174 -4.50 8.05 14.73
C ALA A 174 -3.74 8.76 15.87
N ASP A 175 -2.90 9.73 15.54
CA ASP A 175 -2.11 10.55 16.45
C ASP A 175 -1.16 9.75 17.36
N ARG A 176 -0.69 8.58 16.90
CA ARG A 176 0.30 7.78 17.62
C ARG A 176 1.72 8.14 17.20
N LEU A 177 2.64 8.13 18.16
CA LEU A 177 4.05 8.29 17.89
C LEU A 177 4.60 6.98 17.33
N VAL A 178 4.80 6.91 16.01
CA VAL A 178 5.19 5.67 15.33
C VAL A 178 6.49 5.82 14.57
N CYS A 179 7.37 4.84 14.74
CA CYS A 179 8.56 4.67 13.91
C CYS A 179 8.43 3.40 13.07
N LEU A 180 8.54 3.54 11.75
CA LEU A 180 8.70 2.44 10.80
C LEU A 180 10.20 2.21 10.56
N VAL A 181 10.68 1.02 10.83
CA VAL A 181 12.09 0.64 10.66
C VAL A 181 12.20 -0.35 9.51
N ASP A 182 13.02 0.00 8.52
CA ASP A 182 13.39 -0.89 7.43
C ASP A 182 14.61 -1.74 7.82
N LEU A 183 14.38 -3.02 8.12
CA LEU A 183 15.43 -4.01 8.34
C LEU A 183 15.56 -5.00 7.18
N ASP A 184 14.93 -4.75 6.02
CA ASP A 184 15.28 -5.45 4.79
C ASP A 184 16.58 -4.84 4.22
N LEU A 185 17.68 -4.96 4.96
CA LEU A 185 18.89 -4.16 4.76
C LEU A 185 19.58 -4.35 3.40
N GLN A 186 19.28 -5.44 2.69
CA GLN A 186 19.85 -5.74 1.37
C GLN A 186 18.96 -5.28 0.21
N ALA A 187 17.64 -5.18 0.43
CA ALA A 187 16.66 -4.97 -0.64
C ALA A 187 15.49 -4.04 -0.26
N GLY A 188 15.64 -3.28 0.83
CA GLY A 188 14.65 -2.36 1.36
C GLY A 188 14.36 -1.23 0.37
N ASP A 189 13.08 -1.03 0.07
CA ASP A 189 12.63 -0.06 -0.94
C ASP A 189 11.58 0.90 -0.37
N ILE A 190 11.52 1.04 0.96
CA ILE A 190 10.67 2.06 1.61
C ILE A 190 10.92 3.46 1.04
N PRO A 191 12.16 3.89 0.69
CA PRO A 191 12.38 5.15 -0.01
C PRO A 191 11.57 5.28 -1.30
N GLY A 192 11.51 4.22 -2.13
CA GLY A 192 10.74 4.20 -3.38
C GLY A 192 9.23 4.30 -3.16
N TYR A 193 8.71 3.68 -2.10
CA TYR A 193 7.29 3.77 -1.75
C TYR A 193 6.84 5.18 -1.37
N PHE A 194 7.73 6.01 -0.85
CA PHE A 194 7.42 7.37 -0.36
C PHE A 194 8.08 8.50 -1.19
N ASP A 195 8.78 8.18 -2.29
CA ASP A 195 9.60 9.12 -3.08
C ASP A 195 10.58 9.93 -2.21
N LEU A 196 11.29 9.24 -1.30
CA LEU A 196 12.18 9.87 -0.33
C LEU A 196 13.53 10.20 -0.95
N LYS A 197 14.03 11.40 -0.65
CA LYS A 197 15.40 11.86 -0.98
C LYS A 197 16.29 11.98 0.25
N HIS A 198 16.04 11.14 1.26
CA HIS A 198 16.75 11.16 2.52
C HIS A 198 17.96 10.21 2.46
N ARG A 199 19.15 10.70 2.79
CA ARG A 199 20.41 9.95 2.62
C ARG A 199 20.85 9.17 3.86
N ARG A 200 20.35 9.54 5.04
CA ARG A 200 20.74 8.86 6.28
C ARG A 200 19.91 7.60 6.47
N SER A 201 20.53 6.57 7.01
CA SER A 201 19.92 5.27 7.22
C SER A 201 20.39 4.64 8.53
N ILE A 202 19.91 3.43 8.81
CA ILE A 202 20.24 2.69 10.02
C ILE A 202 21.74 2.49 10.23
N VAL A 203 22.54 2.44 9.16
CA VAL A 203 24.00 2.26 9.25
C VAL A 203 24.69 3.48 9.89
N ASP A 204 24.12 4.67 9.78
CA ASP A 204 24.67 5.89 10.40
C ASP A 204 24.51 5.87 11.94
N LEU A 205 23.69 4.96 12.46
CA LEU A 205 23.53 4.72 13.91
C LEU A 205 24.42 3.61 14.44
N VAL A 206 25.09 2.83 13.58
CA VAL A 206 25.90 1.68 13.99
C VAL A 206 27.14 2.13 14.77
N ASP A 207 27.73 3.27 14.40
CA ASP A 207 28.93 3.82 15.02
C ASP A 207 28.65 4.53 16.37
N ALA A 208 27.38 4.67 16.76
CA ALA A 208 26.99 5.24 18.03
C ALA A 208 27.36 4.29 19.18
N SER A 209 28.47 4.58 19.84
CA SER A 209 29.15 3.71 20.79
C SER A 209 28.44 3.62 22.16
N GLU A 210 27.29 2.95 22.20
CA GLU A 210 26.50 2.58 23.41
C GLU A 210 25.36 3.53 23.80
N ASP A 211 25.35 4.79 23.33
CA ASP A 211 24.25 5.72 23.59
C ASP A 211 23.79 6.43 22.32
N ILE A 212 22.60 6.09 21.85
CA ILE A 212 21.97 6.73 20.70
C ILE A 212 21.21 7.94 21.21
N SER A 213 21.81 9.12 21.05
CA SER A 213 21.21 10.37 21.49
C SER A 213 19.94 10.70 20.70
N ALA A 214 19.06 11.48 21.32
CA ALA A 214 17.82 11.91 20.68
C ALA A 214 18.09 12.78 19.42
N SER A 215 19.13 13.62 19.48
CA SER A 215 19.60 14.42 18.34
C SER A 215 20.08 13.57 17.17
N MET A 216 20.81 12.47 17.45
CA MET A 216 21.29 11.56 16.41
C MET A 216 20.14 10.83 15.72
N LEU A 217 19.13 10.40 16.47
CA LEU A 217 17.91 9.83 15.89
C LEU A 217 17.15 10.87 15.06
N ALA A 218 16.98 12.08 15.57
CA ALA A 218 16.26 13.14 14.87
C ALA A 218 16.91 13.49 13.53
N ASP A 219 18.24 13.50 13.47
CA ASP A 219 18.96 13.72 12.23
C ASP A 219 18.87 12.55 11.23
N THR A 220 18.79 11.32 11.75
CA THR A 220 18.86 10.09 10.93
C THR A 220 17.49 9.69 10.40
N LEU A 221 16.44 9.86 11.19
CA LEU A 221 15.09 9.49 10.82
C LEU A 221 14.52 10.47 9.80
N TYR A 222 13.80 9.93 8.81
CA TYR A 222 12.95 10.73 7.96
C TYR A 222 11.58 10.93 8.64
N VAL A 223 11.09 12.17 8.67
CA VAL A 223 9.77 12.50 9.23
C VAL A 223 8.80 12.78 8.08
N HIS A 224 7.82 11.88 7.91
CA HIS A 224 6.78 12.01 6.89
C HIS A 224 5.71 13.03 7.34
N PRO A 225 5.10 13.82 6.42
CA PRO A 225 4.06 14.80 6.75
C PRO A 225 2.85 14.26 7.53
N ASP A 226 2.52 12.97 7.38
CA ASP A 226 1.46 12.28 8.13
C ASP A 226 1.80 12.00 9.61
N GLY A 227 3.00 12.39 10.09
CA GLY A 227 3.43 12.12 11.46
C GLY A 227 4.23 10.82 11.66
N LEU A 228 4.53 10.11 10.58
CA LEU A 228 5.25 8.84 10.61
C LEU A 228 6.77 9.08 10.56
N HIS A 229 7.51 8.54 11.52
CA HIS A 229 8.97 8.52 11.46
C HIS A 229 9.45 7.25 10.75
N ILE A 230 10.49 7.36 9.94
CA ILE A 230 11.00 6.25 9.12
C ILE A 230 12.51 6.15 9.29
N LEU A 231 12.97 4.99 9.77
CA LEU A 231 14.38 4.61 9.75
C LEU A 231 14.63 3.77 8.50
N LEU A 232 15.41 4.31 7.57
CA LEU A 232 15.65 3.69 6.27
C LEU A 232 16.73 2.62 6.35
N ALA A 233 16.66 1.65 5.44
CA ALA A 233 17.75 0.75 5.08
C ALA A 233 18.82 1.53 4.29
N PRO A 234 20.07 1.06 4.24
CA PRO A 234 21.10 1.69 3.42
C PRO A 234 20.79 1.57 1.92
N ASP A 235 21.18 2.58 1.13
CA ASP A 235 21.07 2.56 -0.34
C ASP A 235 21.91 1.43 -0.96
N GLU A 236 23.05 1.13 -0.34
CA GLU A 236 24.01 0.09 -0.73
C GLU A 236 23.78 -1.14 0.15
N GLY A 237 23.19 -2.19 -0.41
CA GLY A 237 22.74 -3.37 0.35
C GLY A 237 23.87 -4.12 1.07
N GLU A 238 25.11 -4.06 0.56
CA GLU A 238 26.28 -4.65 1.22
C GLU A 238 26.62 -3.99 2.57
N ARG A 239 26.26 -2.71 2.74
CA ARG A 239 26.41 -2.01 4.03
C ARG A 239 25.44 -2.52 5.08
N GLY A 240 24.41 -3.26 4.67
CA GLY A 240 23.50 -3.94 5.59
C GLY A 240 24.21 -4.94 6.52
N GLU A 241 25.34 -5.51 6.09
CA GLU A 241 26.14 -6.44 6.90
C GLU A 241 26.82 -5.76 8.09
N ASP A 242 26.98 -4.43 8.07
CA ASP A 242 27.53 -3.65 9.19
C ASP A 242 26.56 -3.60 10.38
N VAL A 243 25.26 -3.83 10.13
CA VAL A 243 24.21 -3.81 11.15
C VAL A 243 24.16 -5.14 11.91
N SER A 244 25.08 -5.28 12.87
CA SER A 244 25.11 -6.44 13.78
C SER A 244 23.86 -6.56 14.66
N ALA A 245 23.63 -7.75 15.24
CA ALA A 245 22.60 -7.95 16.28
C ALA A 245 22.74 -6.97 17.46
N ARG A 246 23.97 -6.62 17.85
CA ARG A 246 24.21 -5.64 18.93
C ARG A 246 23.71 -4.25 18.55
N ALA A 247 24.02 -3.80 17.33
CA ALA A 247 23.56 -2.51 16.83
C ALA A 247 22.03 -2.47 16.73
N ALA A 248 21.42 -3.51 16.15
CA ALA A 248 19.96 -3.64 16.08
C ALA A 248 19.31 -3.57 17.47
N ARG A 249 19.88 -4.23 18.48
CA ARG A 249 19.37 -4.18 19.87
C ARG A 249 19.40 -2.77 20.46
N LEU A 250 20.50 -2.05 20.28
CA LEU A 250 20.65 -0.68 20.78
C LEU A 250 19.68 0.27 20.08
N ILE A 251 19.62 0.21 18.75
CA ILE A 251 18.75 1.06 17.92
C ILE A 251 17.28 0.82 18.27
N LEU A 252 16.83 -0.44 18.24
CA LEU A 252 15.44 -0.77 18.55
C LEU A 252 15.08 -0.47 20.02
N GLY A 253 16.02 -0.63 20.95
CA GLY A 253 15.85 -0.23 22.35
C GLY A 253 15.67 1.28 22.52
N ALA A 254 16.49 2.08 21.82
CA ALA A 254 16.39 3.54 21.82
C ALA A 254 15.10 4.05 21.14
N LEU A 255 14.62 3.36 20.10
CA LEU A 255 13.33 3.67 19.50
C LEU A 255 12.17 3.28 20.44
N ARG A 256 12.24 2.11 21.08
CA ARG A 256 11.19 1.63 22.00
C ARG A 256 10.94 2.58 23.17
N SER A 257 11.94 3.30 23.64
CA SER A 257 11.78 4.28 24.73
C SER A 257 11.16 5.61 24.29
N ARG A 258 11.02 5.87 22.98
CA ARG A 258 10.62 7.17 22.40
C ARG A 258 9.32 7.13 21.60
N TYR A 259 8.94 5.97 21.08
CA TYR A 259 7.74 5.78 20.26
C TYR A 259 6.70 4.93 20.97
N ASP A 260 5.43 5.18 20.70
CA ASP A 260 4.34 4.28 21.10
C ASP A 260 4.50 2.91 20.43
N PHE A 261 4.83 2.94 19.13
CA PHE A 261 4.99 1.75 18.31
C PHE A 261 6.25 1.85 17.45
N VAL A 262 7.04 0.79 17.46
CA VAL A 262 8.14 0.56 16.53
C VAL A 262 7.73 -0.59 15.61
N LEU A 263 7.34 -0.26 14.39
CA LEU A 263 6.94 -1.22 13.38
C LEU A 263 8.16 -1.57 12.53
N VAL A 264 8.55 -2.84 12.52
CA VAL A 264 9.80 -3.26 11.88
C VAL A 264 9.48 -4.13 10.67
N ASP A 265 9.85 -3.66 9.47
CA ASP A 265 9.84 -4.46 8.25
C ASP A 265 11.12 -5.30 8.21
N CYS A 266 11.00 -6.63 8.36
CA CYS A 266 12.13 -7.54 8.32
C CYS A 266 12.33 -8.18 6.94
N GLY A 267 11.56 -7.78 5.93
CA GLY A 267 11.62 -8.40 4.62
C GLY A 267 11.27 -9.90 4.65
N ALA A 268 11.97 -10.70 3.85
CA ALA A 268 11.82 -12.17 3.83
C ALA A 268 13.10 -12.94 4.16
N ALA A 269 14.24 -12.24 4.19
CA ALA A 269 15.53 -12.83 4.55
C ALA A 269 15.76 -12.76 6.07
N MET A 270 16.44 -13.77 6.61
CA MET A 270 16.84 -13.78 8.00
C MET A 270 18.30 -13.38 8.11
N THR A 271 18.57 -12.31 8.85
CA THR A 271 19.89 -11.82 9.21
C THR A 271 20.00 -11.77 10.74
N GLU A 272 21.18 -11.49 11.26
CA GLU A 272 21.35 -11.29 12.70
C GLU A 272 20.52 -10.10 13.22
N SER A 273 20.38 -9.04 12.42
CA SER A 273 19.58 -7.86 12.76
C SER A 273 18.08 -8.15 12.78
N THR A 274 17.55 -8.88 11.78
CA THR A 274 16.12 -9.25 11.78
C THR A 274 15.80 -10.29 12.85
N ALA A 275 16.72 -11.22 13.15
CA ALA A 275 16.59 -12.13 14.28
C ALA A 275 16.53 -11.38 15.62
N MET A 276 17.40 -10.38 15.81
CA MET A 276 17.36 -9.53 17.01
C MET A 276 16.06 -8.75 17.13
N ALA A 277 15.54 -8.22 16.02
CA ALA A 277 14.26 -7.51 16.03
C ALA A 277 13.11 -8.42 16.47
N VAL A 278 13.09 -9.66 15.98
CA VAL A 278 12.08 -10.68 16.34
C VAL A 278 12.20 -11.07 17.82
N GLU A 279 13.42 -11.22 18.34
CA GLU A 279 13.67 -11.50 19.76
C GLU A 279 13.14 -10.39 20.68
N LEU A 280 13.33 -9.12 20.29
CA LEU A 280 12.89 -7.95 21.05
C LEU A 280 11.40 -7.61 20.89
N ALA A 281 10.73 -8.19 19.90
CA ALA A 281 9.37 -7.83 19.54
C ALA A 281 8.36 -8.31 20.59
N ASP A 282 7.41 -7.42 20.93
CA ASP A 282 6.23 -7.78 21.71
C ASP A 282 5.27 -8.61 20.84
N LYS A 283 5.18 -8.31 19.54
CA LYS A 283 4.42 -9.12 18.57
C LYS A 283 5.26 -9.37 17.31
N SER A 284 5.33 -10.64 16.87
CA SER A 284 5.93 -11.02 15.59
C SER A 284 4.88 -11.58 14.67
N VAL A 285 4.69 -10.92 13.53
CA VAL A 285 3.70 -11.24 12.52
C VAL A 285 4.40 -11.89 11.32
N VAL A 286 4.15 -13.17 11.08
CA VAL A 286 4.64 -13.89 9.90
C VAL A 286 3.60 -13.83 8.79
N LEU A 287 3.93 -13.13 7.70
CA LEU A 287 3.07 -12.99 6.53
C LEU A 287 3.26 -14.16 5.58
N THR A 288 2.16 -14.74 5.12
CA THR A 288 2.19 -15.85 4.16
C THR A 288 1.04 -15.77 3.17
N THR A 289 1.24 -16.24 1.94
CA THR A 289 0.18 -16.40 0.94
C THR A 289 -0.49 -17.78 1.05
N PRO A 290 -1.73 -17.95 0.53
CA PRO A 290 -2.46 -19.21 0.50
C PRO A 290 -1.94 -20.17 -0.59
N ASP A 291 -0.63 -20.45 -0.56
CA ASP A 291 0.02 -21.49 -1.34
C ASP A 291 0.93 -22.34 -0.45
N LEU A 292 1.01 -23.62 -0.77
CA LEU A 292 1.73 -24.60 0.04
C LEU A 292 3.24 -24.29 0.18
N PRO A 293 3.96 -23.81 -0.85
CA PRO A 293 5.36 -23.40 -0.71
C PRO A 293 5.55 -22.28 0.32
N ALA A 294 4.72 -21.23 0.30
CA ALA A 294 4.80 -20.13 1.27
C ALA A 294 4.51 -20.60 2.69
N LEU A 295 3.49 -21.43 2.89
CA LEU A 295 3.15 -21.96 4.22
C LEU A 295 4.24 -22.87 4.78
N ARG A 296 4.82 -23.74 3.94
CA ARG A 296 5.99 -24.55 4.34
C ARG A 296 7.21 -23.68 4.63
N GLY A 297 7.38 -22.57 3.90
CA GLY A 297 8.40 -21.56 4.18
C GLY A 297 8.25 -20.97 5.58
N ALA A 298 7.05 -20.48 5.89
CA ALA A 298 6.72 -19.96 7.22
C ALA A 298 6.91 -21.03 8.33
N GLN A 299 6.51 -22.28 8.08
CA GLN A 299 6.70 -23.36 9.05
C GLN A 299 8.18 -23.61 9.35
N ARG A 300 9.04 -23.62 8.32
CA ARG A 300 10.51 -23.75 8.51
C ARG A 300 11.09 -22.57 9.25
N LEU A 301 10.61 -21.36 8.96
CA LEU A 301 11.02 -20.12 9.62
C LEU A 301 10.73 -20.17 11.12
N ILE A 302 9.49 -20.48 11.48
CA ILE A 302 9.04 -20.55 12.88
C ILE A 302 9.77 -21.68 13.63
N ALA A 303 9.92 -22.86 13.01
CA ALA A 303 10.69 -23.96 13.60
C ALA A 303 12.18 -23.63 13.74
N MET A 304 12.72 -22.74 12.92
CA MET A 304 14.09 -22.25 13.08
C MET A 304 14.19 -21.29 14.27
N TRP A 305 13.25 -20.36 14.43
CA TRP A 305 13.21 -19.47 15.59
C TRP A 305 13.10 -20.22 16.91
N ASP A 306 12.25 -21.24 16.95
CA ASP A 306 12.05 -22.07 18.14
C ASP A 306 13.35 -22.82 18.53
N ARG A 307 14.04 -23.42 17.54
CA ARG A 307 15.32 -24.12 17.75
C ARG A 307 16.47 -23.21 18.14
N LEU A 308 16.52 -21.99 17.60
CA LEU A 308 17.54 -20.99 17.89
C LEU A 308 17.20 -20.13 19.11
N GLN A 309 16.06 -20.39 19.77
CA GLN A 309 15.57 -19.62 20.91
C GLN A 309 15.42 -18.13 20.62
N ILE A 310 15.15 -17.77 19.36
CA ILE A 310 14.86 -16.39 18.94
C ILE A 310 13.46 -16.02 19.39
N ARG A 311 12.49 -16.90 19.13
CA ARG A 311 11.11 -16.73 19.58
C ARG A 311 10.39 -18.06 19.64
N GLU A 312 9.64 -18.26 20.71
CA GLU A 312 8.81 -19.44 20.90
C GLU A 312 7.70 -19.49 19.86
N LYS A 313 7.41 -20.70 19.38
CA LYS A 313 6.38 -20.92 18.35
C LYS A 313 5.01 -20.33 18.72
N ASP A 314 4.56 -20.53 19.96
CA ASP A 314 3.23 -20.10 20.41
C ASP A 314 3.11 -18.57 20.55
N SER A 315 4.25 -17.86 20.58
CA SER A 315 4.29 -16.40 20.61
C SER A 315 4.22 -15.77 19.21
N VAL A 316 4.22 -16.56 18.13
CA VAL A 316 4.20 -16.06 16.74
C VAL A 316 2.76 -15.98 16.22
N THR A 317 2.44 -14.89 15.52
CA THR A 317 1.14 -14.71 14.88
C THR A 317 1.28 -14.76 13.36
N GLY A 318 0.51 -15.59 12.68
CA GLY A 318 0.41 -15.63 11.24
C GLY A 318 -0.55 -14.57 10.67
N LEU A 319 -0.22 -14.04 9.49
CA LEU A 319 -1.09 -13.19 8.69
C LEU A 319 -1.23 -13.79 7.28
N LEU A 320 -2.48 -14.10 6.89
CA LEU A 320 -2.77 -14.59 5.55
C LEU A 320 -2.94 -13.42 4.57
N MET A 321 -2.02 -13.36 3.61
CA MET A 321 -1.99 -12.37 2.53
C MET A 321 -2.63 -12.91 1.27
N ARG A 322 -3.17 -12.04 0.41
CA ARG A 322 -3.78 -12.41 -0.88
C ARG A 322 -4.89 -13.45 -0.75
N HIS A 323 -5.70 -13.31 0.29
CA HIS A 323 -6.83 -14.19 0.55
C HIS A 323 -8.00 -13.91 -0.40
N SER A 324 -8.64 -14.97 -0.88
CA SER A 324 -9.96 -14.95 -1.50
C SER A 324 -10.70 -16.24 -1.16
N ARG A 325 -12.04 -16.17 -1.19
CA ARG A 325 -12.91 -17.35 -0.97
C ARG A 325 -12.73 -18.42 -2.04
N LYS A 326 -12.12 -18.08 -3.17
CA LYS A 326 -11.82 -19.02 -4.26
C LYS A 326 -10.53 -19.82 -4.03
N ASN A 327 -9.69 -19.43 -3.08
CA ASN A 327 -8.46 -20.16 -2.80
C ASN A 327 -8.77 -21.52 -2.17
N GLU A 328 -8.02 -22.55 -2.55
CA GLU A 328 -8.12 -23.87 -1.92
C GLU A 328 -7.68 -23.81 -0.45
N ILE A 329 -6.67 -22.98 -0.16
CA ILE A 329 -6.16 -22.78 1.19
C ILE A 329 -6.90 -21.61 1.85
N GLN A 330 -7.69 -21.96 2.85
CA GLN A 330 -8.44 -21.03 3.70
C GLN A 330 -7.69 -20.78 5.04
N PRO A 331 -8.01 -19.70 5.78
CA PRO A 331 -7.31 -19.34 7.03
C PRO A 331 -7.23 -20.46 8.07
N ASP A 332 -8.31 -21.24 8.25
CA ASP A 332 -8.32 -22.34 9.22
C ASP A 332 -7.32 -23.46 8.87
N PHE A 333 -7.16 -23.74 7.58
CA PHE A 333 -6.17 -24.72 7.13
C PHE A 333 -4.75 -24.19 7.30
N ALA A 334 -4.51 -22.92 6.96
CA ALA A 334 -3.22 -22.26 7.17
C ALA A 334 -2.81 -22.26 8.65
N ARG A 335 -3.76 -21.95 9.55
CA ARG A 335 -3.57 -22.00 11.02
C ARG A 335 -3.17 -23.38 11.49
N LYS A 336 -3.88 -24.44 11.06
CA LYS A 336 -3.56 -25.83 11.41
C LYS A 336 -2.18 -26.26 10.89
N LEU A 337 -1.82 -25.85 9.69
CA LEU A 337 -0.55 -26.23 9.07
C LEU A 337 0.66 -25.60 9.75
N LEU A 338 0.55 -24.31 10.12
CA LEU A 338 1.61 -23.59 10.83
C LEU A 338 1.64 -23.94 12.32
N GLY A 339 0.50 -24.32 12.88
CA GLY A 339 0.35 -24.65 14.30
C GLY A 339 0.67 -23.46 15.20
N THR A 340 0.29 -22.27 14.74
CA THR A 340 0.51 -20.96 15.39
C THR A 340 -0.78 -20.17 15.28
N ASP A 341 -0.98 -19.17 16.12
CA ASP A 341 -2.16 -18.31 16.02
C ASP A 341 -2.15 -17.47 14.75
N PHE A 342 -3.34 -17.06 14.31
CA PHE A 342 -3.51 -16.23 13.11
C PHE A 342 -4.38 -15.03 13.42
N LEU A 343 -4.02 -13.87 12.86
CA LEU A 343 -4.92 -12.73 12.80
C LEU A 343 -6.22 -13.14 12.12
N LYS A 344 -7.34 -12.63 12.63
CA LYS A 344 -8.68 -12.95 12.11
C LYS A 344 -8.88 -12.25 10.76
N ALA A 345 -8.37 -11.03 10.63
CA ALA A 345 -8.29 -10.35 9.36
C ALA A 345 -7.29 -11.01 8.40
N ALA A 346 -7.66 -11.06 7.13
CA ALA A 346 -6.81 -11.48 6.03
C ALA A 346 -6.78 -10.38 4.97
N VAL A 347 -5.64 -10.18 4.30
CA VAL A 347 -5.50 -9.16 3.26
C VAL A 347 -6.05 -9.71 1.94
N PRO A 348 -7.02 -9.04 1.29
CA PRO A 348 -7.63 -9.54 0.06
C PRO A 348 -6.65 -9.61 -1.10
N ALA A 349 -6.91 -10.51 -2.05
CA ALA A 349 -6.14 -10.66 -3.29
C ALA A 349 -6.43 -9.54 -4.32
N ASN A 350 -6.26 -8.27 -3.94
CA ASN A 350 -6.53 -7.11 -4.79
C ASN A 350 -5.27 -6.26 -5.04
N TYR A 351 -4.21 -6.88 -5.56
CA TYR A 351 -2.91 -6.21 -5.71
C TYR A 351 -2.93 -5.07 -6.74
N ARG A 352 -3.82 -5.13 -7.74
CA ARG A 352 -3.95 -4.07 -8.75
C ARG A 352 -4.32 -2.72 -8.13
N ALA A 353 -5.09 -2.73 -7.04
CA ALA A 353 -5.43 -1.51 -6.30
C ALA A 353 -4.24 -0.87 -5.57
N LEU A 354 -3.15 -1.61 -5.35
CA LEU A 354 -1.92 -1.11 -4.73
C LEU A 354 -0.94 -0.52 -5.75
N GLU A 355 -1.16 -0.75 -7.05
CA GLU A 355 -0.23 -0.41 -8.11
C GLU A 355 0.02 1.11 -8.19
N GLU A 356 -1.05 1.90 -8.17
CA GLU A 356 -0.93 3.36 -8.19
C GLU A 356 -0.20 3.87 -6.96
N ALA A 357 -0.57 3.38 -5.76
CA ALA A 357 0.04 3.78 -4.51
C ALA A 357 1.53 3.41 -4.42
N SER A 358 1.93 2.31 -5.04
CA SER A 358 3.32 1.82 -5.03
C SER A 358 4.18 2.53 -6.10
N ASN A 359 3.66 2.67 -7.32
CA ASN A 359 4.44 3.16 -8.47
C ASN A 359 4.55 4.69 -8.54
N THR A 360 3.81 5.42 -7.71
CA THR A 360 3.82 6.89 -7.69
C THR A 360 4.55 7.47 -6.47
N GLY A 361 5.16 6.62 -5.64
CA GLY A 361 5.84 7.04 -4.41
C GLY A 361 4.90 7.69 -3.38
N ASN A 362 3.61 7.36 -3.41
CA ASN A 362 2.64 7.90 -2.48
C ASN A 362 1.67 6.81 -2.02
N PRO A 363 1.93 6.16 -0.86
CA PRO A 363 1.08 5.11 -0.34
C PRO A 363 -0.31 5.64 0.04
N GLY A 364 -0.49 6.97 0.12
CA GLY A 364 -1.75 7.67 0.39
C GLY A 364 -2.78 7.55 -0.70
N ARG A 365 -2.37 7.16 -1.91
CA ARG A 365 -3.28 7.00 -3.06
C ARG A 365 -4.06 5.69 -3.06
N LEU A 366 -3.86 4.82 -2.07
CA LEU A 366 -4.68 3.63 -1.93
C LEU A 366 -6.13 4.01 -1.59
N ASN A 367 -7.02 3.80 -2.56
CA ASN A 367 -8.45 4.13 -2.44
C ASN A 367 -9.37 2.90 -2.37
N ASP A 368 -8.82 1.69 -2.47
CA ASP A 368 -9.63 0.48 -2.44
C ASP A 368 -10.17 0.17 -1.04
N GLU A 369 -11.50 0.21 -0.91
CA GLU A 369 -12.19 0.01 0.36
C GLU A 369 -11.89 -1.34 1.01
N SER A 370 -11.68 -2.39 0.22
CA SER A 370 -11.47 -3.74 0.74
C SER A 370 -10.12 -3.87 1.43
N LEU A 371 -9.07 -3.29 0.84
CA LEU A 371 -7.72 -3.23 1.41
C LEU A 371 -7.68 -2.28 2.60
N LEU A 372 -8.27 -1.08 2.49
CA LEU A 372 -8.32 -0.12 3.60
C LEU A 372 -9.03 -0.71 4.83
N LYS A 373 -10.14 -1.42 4.61
CA LYS A 373 -10.86 -2.13 5.68
C LYS A 373 -10.01 -3.26 6.26
N ALA A 374 -9.30 -4.02 5.44
CA ALA A 374 -8.42 -5.09 5.91
C ALA A 374 -7.29 -4.53 6.78
N TYR A 375 -6.58 -3.48 6.33
CA TYR A 375 -5.52 -2.84 7.11
C TYR A 375 -6.05 -2.18 8.39
N SER A 376 -7.22 -1.55 8.36
CA SER A 376 -7.86 -1.00 9.57
C SER A 376 -8.20 -2.09 10.58
N GLN A 377 -8.71 -3.24 10.13
CA GLN A 377 -8.99 -4.37 11.02
C GLN A 377 -7.71 -4.99 11.59
N LEU A 378 -6.65 -5.11 10.78
CA LEU A 378 -5.33 -5.56 11.23
C LEU A 378 -4.75 -4.62 12.28
N ALA A 379 -4.83 -3.30 12.05
CA ALA A 379 -4.38 -2.30 13.01
C ALA A 379 -5.13 -2.39 14.35
N LYS A 380 -6.44 -2.67 14.33
CA LYS A 380 -7.24 -2.94 15.55
C LYS A 380 -6.76 -4.20 16.27
N GLU A 381 -6.59 -5.31 15.57
CA GLU A 381 -6.15 -6.58 16.17
C GLU A 381 -4.73 -6.50 16.73
N LEU A 382 -3.87 -5.67 16.12
CA LEU A 382 -2.52 -5.41 16.61
C LEU A 382 -2.49 -4.39 17.76
N GLY A 383 -3.60 -3.72 18.07
CA GLY A 383 -3.70 -2.72 19.15
C GLY A 383 -3.13 -1.35 18.78
N LEU A 384 -2.95 -1.05 17.49
CA LEU A 384 -2.29 0.18 17.02
C LEU A 384 -3.08 1.47 17.31
N PHE A 385 -4.35 1.35 17.74
CA PHE A 385 -5.20 2.49 18.07
C PHE A 385 -5.38 2.71 19.58
N SER A 386 -5.01 1.74 20.42
CA SER A 386 -5.20 1.80 21.88
C SER A 386 -3.98 2.39 22.56
N ALA A 387 -4.14 3.33 23.49
CA ALA A 387 -3.03 3.89 24.27
C ALA A 387 -2.26 2.76 24.99
N PRO A 388 -0.93 2.85 25.16
CA PRO A 388 -0.21 1.87 25.94
C PRO A 388 -0.63 2.06 27.42
N ASP A 389 -0.99 0.98 28.10
CA ASP A 389 -1.29 0.87 29.55
C ASP A 389 -2.76 0.96 30.02
N GLU A 390 -3.73 0.38 29.30
CA GLU A 390 -5.03 0.07 29.93
C GLU A 390 -5.09 -1.38 30.49
N ASP A 391 -4.27 -2.31 30.00
CA ASP A 391 -4.38 -3.73 30.37
C ASP A 391 -3.68 -4.11 31.70
N GLU A 392 -2.69 -3.34 32.19
CA GLU A 392 -1.97 -3.67 33.44
C GLU A 392 -2.66 -3.14 34.73
N GLN A 393 -3.64 -2.25 34.60
CA GLN A 393 -4.36 -1.71 35.78
C GLN A 393 -5.54 -2.58 36.23
N GLU A 394 -6.10 -3.43 35.36
CA GLU A 394 -7.22 -4.30 35.72
C GLU A 394 -6.81 -5.52 36.55
N GLU A 395 -5.59 -6.05 36.39
CA GLU A 395 -5.14 -7.22 37.19
C GLU A 395 -4.76 -6.85 38.63
N SER A 396 -4.46 -5.58 38.91
CA SER A 396 -4.05 -5.11 40.24
C SER A 396 -5.21 -4.85 41.21
N GLN A 397 -6.46 -4.79 40.73
CA GLN A 397 -7.64 -4.48 41.56
C GLN A 397 -8.48 -5.72 41.94
N SER A 398 -8.11 -6.92 41.50
CA SER A 398 -8.89 -8.14 41.74
C SER A 398 -8.55 -8.92 43.02
N ALA A 399 -7.62 -8.44 43.85
CA ALA A 399 -7.25 -9.07 45.12
C ALA A 399 -7.65 -8.21 46.32
N GLY A 400 -8.94 -8.26 46.73
CA GLY A 400 -9.35 -7.58 47.95
C GLY A 400 -10.84 -7.59 48.30
N VAL A 401 -11.27 -8.66 48.97
CA VAL A 401 -12.33 -8.70 50.01
C VAL A 401 -13.83 -8.77 49.58
N SER A 402 -14.39 -9.92 49.98
CA SER A 402 -15.78 -10.33 50.19
C SER A 402 -16.69 -9.34 50.94
N GLY A 403 -17.98 -9.28 50.56
CA GLY A 403 -19.04 -8.78 51.45
C GLY A 403 -20.36 -8.37 50.78
N SER A 404 -21.27 -9.35 50.63
CA SER A 404 -22.74 -9.31 50.55
C SER A 404 -23.56 -8.05 50.17
N ASP A 405 -24.53 -8.33 49.29
CA ASP A 405 -25.97 -7.96 49.36
C ASP A 405 -26.58 -6.90 48.41
N THR A 406 -27.44 -7.45 47.54
CA THR A 406 -28.75 -6.97 47.08
C THR A 406 -28.84 -5.77 46.12
N ALA A 407 -29.28 -6.02 44.89
CA ALA A 407 -30.62 -5.61 44.39
C ALA A 407 -30.78 -5.94 42.90
N ALA A 408 -32.03 -6.16 42.49
CA ALA A 408 -32.44 -6.88 41.30
C ALA A 408 -32.78 -5.98 40.08
N LYS A 409 -32.45 -6.48 38.87
CA LYS A 409 -33.19 -6.47 37.57
C LYS A 409 -33.62 -5.10 36.96
N PRO A 410 -34.07 -5.02 35.67
CA PRO A 410 -34.09 -6.02 34.59
C PRO A 410 -33.54 -5.50 33.22
N SER A 411 -33.39 -6.44 32.27
CA SER A 411 -33.24 -6.25 30.81
C SER A 411 -34.34 -5.39 30.16
N PRO A 412 -34.08 -4.81 28.97
CA PRO A 412 -35.16 -4.53 28.02
C PRO A 412 -35.04 -5.31 26.71
N VAL A 413 -36.24 -5.57 26.20
CA VAL A 413 -36.63 -6.33 25.02
C VAL A 413 -36.64 -5.43 23.78
N LYS A 414 -36.42 -6.07 22.63
CA LYS A 414 -36.71 -5.65 21.25
C LYS A 414 -37.86 -4.64 21.14
N SER A 415 -37.65 -3.56 20.39
CA SER A 415 -38.74 -2.85 19.72
C SER A 415 -38.39 -2.59 18.25
N LEU A 416 -39.28 -3.11 17.40
CA LEU A 416 -39.44 -2.79 16.00
C LEU A 416 -39.96 -1.35 15.89
N LEU A 417 -39.28 -0.49 15.14
CA LEU A 417 -39.93 0.66 14.52
C LEU A 417 -39.38 0.93 13.11
N ARG A 418 -40.35 1.01 12.20
CA ARG A 418 -40.29 1.16 10.76
C ARG A 418 -40.48 2.63 10.40
N ARG A 419 -39.53 3.23 9.68
CA ARG A 419 -39.63 4.41 8.79
C ARG A 419 -38.19 4.81 8.40
N ARG A 420 -37.82 5.20 7.19
CA ARG A 420 -38.53 5.58 5.96
C ARG A 420 -37.48 5.48 4.84
N LYS A 421 -37.86 4.92 3.70
CA LYS A 421 -37.01 4.70 2.54
C LYS A 421 -36.76 6.04 1.86
N GLU A 422 -35.54 6.55 1.90
CA GLU A 422 -35.05 7.55 0.94
C GLU A 422 -34.37 6.79 -0.20
N ALA A 423 -34.88 7.06 -1.40
CA ALA A 423 -34.32 6.61 -2.65
C ALA A 423 -33.31 7.67 -3.10
N SER A 424 -32.07 7.27 -3.37
CA SER A 424 -31.14 8.06 -4.18
C SER A 424 -30.05 7.15 -4.74
N ASP A 425 -29.98 7.16 -6.07
CA ASP A 425 -28.86 6.80 -6.95
C ASP A 425 -28.15 5.46 -6.76
N SER A 426 -28.83 4.39 -7.17
CA SER A 426 -28.19 3.17 -7.69
C SER A 426 -28.79 2.75 -9.03
N GLY A 427 -29.20 3.74 -9.84
CA GLY A 427 -29.88 3.52 -11.12
C GLY A 427 -28.98 3.63 -12.36
N ALA A 428 -27.79 4.25 -12.24
CA ALA A 428 -26.91 4.45 -13.38
C ALA A 428 -25.90 3.30 -13.60
N ALA A 429 -25.39 2.69 -12.52
CA ALA A 429 -24.32 1.68 -12.62
C ALA A 429 -24.80 0.28 -13.06
N PHE A 430 -26.09 -0.05 -12.89
CA PHE A 430 -26.61 -1.38 -13.25
C PHE A 430 -26.90 -1.54 -14.75
N VAL A 431 -27.10 -0.42 -15.46
CA VAL A 431 -27.43 -0.44 -16.90
C VAL A 431 -26.17 -0.61 -17.75
N GLU A 432 -25.00 -0.12 -17.29
CA GLU A 432 -23.73 -0.30 -18.02
C GLU A 432 -23.22 -1.75 -17.96
N PHE A 433 -23.39 -2.47 -16.86
CA PHE A 433 -22.95 -3.88 -16.77
C PHE A 433 -23.77 -4.85 -17.64
N ALA A 434 -25.03 -4.53 -17.92
CA ALA A 434 -25.89 -5.38 -18.76
C ALA A 434 -25.47 -5.40 -20.24
N LEU A 435 -24.77 -4.37 -20.72
CA LEU A 435 -24.30 -4.26 -22.11
C LEU A 435 -22.89 -4.83 -22.32
N VAL A 436 -22.03 -4.76 -21.30
CA VAL A 436 -20.62 -5.18 -21.41
C VAL A 436 -20.49 -6.71 -21.44
N VAL A 437 -21.27 -7.43 -20.63
CA VAL A 437 -21.18 -8.90 -20.55
C VAL A 437 -21.54 -9.58 -21.88
N PRO A 438 -22.66 -9.24 -22.56
CA PRO A 438 -22.96 -9.80 -23.89
C PRO A 438 -21.89 -9.46 -24.94
N LEU A 439 -21.30 -8.26 -24.88
CA LEU A 439 -20.25 -7.82 -25.80
C LEU A 439 -18.98 -8.67 -25.64
N ILE A 440 -18.57 -8.94 -24.40
CA ILE A 440 -17.41 -9.80 -24.09
C ILE A 440 -17.68 -11.24 -24.53
N CYS A 441 -18.88 -11.77 -24.26
CA CYS A 441 -19.28 -13.09 -24.74
C CYS A 441 -19.26 -13.18 -26.27
N PHE A 442 -19.75 -12.16 -26.97
CA PHE A 442 -19.71 -12.09 -28.44
C PHE A 442 -18.27 -12.03 -28.97
N ALA A 443 -17.40 -11.23 -28.36
CA ALA A 443 -15.98 -11.16 -28.72
C ALA A 443 -15.27 -12.50 -28.52
N ALA A 444 -15.54 -13.20 -27.41
CA ALA A 444 -14.99 -14.53 -27.16
C ALA A 444 -15.46 -15.56 -28.20
N LEU A 445 -16.72 -15.50 -28.62
CA LEU A 445 -17.26 -16.35 -29.69
C LEU A 445 -16.58 -16.06 -31.04
N LEU A 446 -16.31 -14.80 -31.36
CA LEU A 446 -15.57 -14.43 -32.59
C LEU A 446 -14.13 -14.95 -32.56
N VAL A 447 -13.43 -14.84 -31.43
CA VAL A 447 -12.07 -15.39 -31.29
C VAL A 447 -12.06 -16.91 -31.45
N TRP A 448 -13.02 -17.59 -30.82
CA TRP A 448 -13.18 -19.04 -30.99
C TRP A 448 -13.46 -19.42 -32.44
N GLN A 449 -14.29 -18.63 -33.13
CA GLN A 449 -14.63 -18.81 -34.54
C GLN A 449 -13.40 -18.67 -35.46
N VAL A 450 -12.52 -17.68 -35.22
CA VAL A 450 -11.24 -17.54 -35.95
C VAL A 450 -10.31 -18.74 -35.71
N LEU A 451 -10.27 -19.23 -34.47
CA LEU A 451 -9.46 -20.40 -34.12
C LEU A 451 -9.94 -21.67 -34.83
N LEU A 452 -11.26 -21.87 -34.94
CA LEU A 452 -11.84 -22.99 -35.68
C LEU A 452 -11.55 -22.93 -37.19
N ILE A 453 -11.56 -21.74 -37.79
CA ILE A 453 -11.14 -21.54 -39.19
C ILE A 453 -9.68 -21.98 -39.38
N GLY A 454 -8.79 -21.55 -38.49
CA GLY A 454 -7.37 -21.92 -38.54
C GLY A 454 -7.13 -23.43 -38.40
N LEU A 455 -7.81 -24.08 -37.45
CA LEU A 455 -7.71 -25.53 -37.26
C LEU A 455 -8.25 -26.31 -38.45
N THR A 456 -9.37 -25.89 -39.03
CA THR A 456 -9.97 -26.53 -40.23
C THR A 456 -9.05 -26.40 -41.44
N GLY A 457 -8.41 -25.24 -41.63
CA GLY A 457 -7.38 -25.04 -42.65
C GLY A 457 -6.16 -25.94 -42.45
N MET A 458 -5.71 -26.10 -41.21
CA MET A 458 -4.59 -26.99 -40.87
C MET A 458 -4.91 -28.46 -41.18
N TYR A 459 -6.09 -28.95 -40.79
CA TYR A 459 -6.50 -30.33 -41.06
C TYR A 459 -6.65 -30.61 -42.55
N SER A 460 -7.33 -29.73 -43.30
CA SER A 460 -7.48 -29.89 -44.75
C SER A 460 -6.12 -29.90 -45.47
N SER A 461 -5.21 -28.99 -45.09
CA SER A 461 -3.86 -28.92 -45.68
C SER A 461 -2.99 -30.14 -45.35
N HIS A 462 -3.01 -30.61 -44.10
CA HIS A 462 -2.27 -31.82 -43.71
C HIS A 462 -2.82 -33.08 -44.38
N ALA A 463 -4.14 -33.21 -44.50
CA ALA A 463 -4.78 -34.31 -45.22
C ALA A 463 -4.44 -34.27 -46.72
N ALA A 464 -4.46 -33.10 -47.35
CA ALA A 464 -4.09 -32.92 -48.75
C ALA A 464 -2.64 -33.35 -49.01
N ASN A 465 -1.72 -32.86 -48.17
CA ASN A 465 -0.30 -33.16 -48.30
C ASN A 465 0.00 -34.65 -48.09
N GLU A 466 -0.65 -35.30 -47.14
CA GLU A 466 -0.47 -36.73 -46.90
C GLU A 466 -1.06 -37.56 -48.04
N GLY A 467 -2.24 -37.19 -48.54
CA GLY A 467 -2.82 -37.81 -49.73
C GLY A 467 -1.90 -37.67 -50.95
N ALA A 468 -1.32 -36.48 -51.17
CA ALA A 468 -0.39 -36.25 -52.27
C ALA A 468 0.90 -37.07 -52.13
N ARG A 469 1.40 -37.28 -50.90
CA ARG A 469 2.54 -38.17 -50.63
C ARG A 469 2.20 -39.63 -50.91
N GLN A 470 1.04 -40.09 -50.45
CA GLN A 470 0.59 -41.45 -50.70
C GLN A 470 0.31 -41.71 -52.18
N ALA A 471 -0.11 -40.70 -52.93
CA ALA A 471 -0.31 -40.78 -54.37
C ALA A 471 1.00 -41.02 -55.16
N VAL A 472 2.16 -40.68 -54.60
CA VAL A 472 3.47 -41.05 -55.17
C VAL A 472 3.76 -42.54 -54.92
N VAL A 473 3.41 -43.05 -53.73
CA VAL A 473 3.70 -44.43 -53.32
C VAL A 473 2.76 -45.43 -53.99
N THR A 474 1.47 -45.12 -54.06
CA THR A 474 0.44 -46.00 -54.64
C THR A 474 -0.41 -45.26 -55.69
N PRO A 475 0.16 -44.89 -56.85
CA PRO A 475 -0.52 -44.03 -57.83
C PRO A 475 -1.79 -44.63 -58.45
N ASN A 476 -1.97 -45.95 -58.35
CA ASN A 476 -3.08 -46.68 -58.97
C ASN A 476 -4.22 -47.04 -57.99
N SER A 477 -4.13 -46.67 -56.71
CA SER A 477 -5.15 -47.00 -55.71
C SER A 477 -5.68 -45.74 -55.03
N ASP A 478 -6.82 -45.25 -55.50
CA ASP A 478 -7.51 -44.11 -54.89
C ASP A 478 -7.95 -44.42 -53.45
N GLU A 479 -8.32 -45.68 -53.18
CA GLU A 479 -8.72 -46.14 -51.85
C GLU A 479 -7.61 -45.92 -50.80
N GLN A 480 -6.37 -46.28 -51.12
CA GLN A 480 -5.23 -46.08 -50.20
C GLN A 480 -4.85 -44.60 -50.04
N ILE A 481 -5.00 -43.80 -51.10
CA ILE A 481 -4.73 -42.35 -51.07
C ILE A 481 -5.75 -41.65 -50.16
N VAL A 482 -7.04 -41.99 -50.32
CA VAL A 482 -8.14 -41.46 -49.51
C VAL A 482 -8.01 -41.91 -48.06
N GLU A 483 -7.63 -43.18 -47.80
CA GLU A 483 -7.43 -43.68 -46.44
C GLU A 483 -6.29 -42.94 -45.72
N ALA A 484 -5.16 -42.70 -46.40
CA ALA A 484 -4.02 -41.97 -45.84
C ALA A 484 -4.35 -40.51 -45.53
N ALA A 485 -5.07 -39.83 -46.43
CA ALA A 485 -5.53 -38.46 -46.20
C ALA A 485 -6.54 -38.39 -45.03
N THR A 486 -7.47 -39.33 -44.96
CA THR A 486 -8.51 -39.41 -43.92
C THR A 486 -7.92 -39.63 -42.52
N LYS A 487 -6.80 -40.38 -42.40
CA LYS A 487 -6.09 -40.58 -41.13
C LYS A 487 -5.55 -39.27 -40.52
N ARG A 488 -5.39 -38.21 -41.30
CA ARG A 488 -4.90 -36.90 -40.84
C ARG A 488 -6.01 -35.96 -40.37
N ILE A 489 -7.27 -36.33 -40.56
CA ILE A 489 -8.43 -35.58 -40.06
C ILE A 489 -8.84 -36.20 -38.71
N SER A 490 -9.04 -35.36 -37.69
CA SER A 490 -9.33 -35.81 -36.32
C SER A 490 -10.54 -35.12 -35.72
N GLY A 491 -11.12 -35.71 -34.67
CA GLY A 491 -12.21 -35.12 -33.90
C GLY A 491 -13.48 -34.83 -34.72
N PRO A 492 -14.19 -33.70 -34.47
CA PRO A 492 -15.49 -33.39 -35.08
C PRO A 492 -15.45 -33.11 -36.60
N TRP A 493 -14.26 -33.05 -37.21
CA TRP A 493 -14.07 -32.85 -38.65
C TRP A 493 -14.08 -34.17 -39.45
N LYS A 494 -14.05 -35.33 -38.78
CA LYS A 494 -13.95 -36.66 -39.41
C LYS A 494 -15.31 -37.35 -39.61
N GLU A 495 -16.42 -36.63 -39.37
CA GLU A 495 -17.76 -37.15 -39.64
C GLU A 495 -17.98 -37.25 -41.16
N GLU A 496 -18.64 -38.32 -41.63
CA GLU A 496 -18.76 -38.65 -43.07
C GLU A 496 -19.37 -37.50 -43.90
N ASP A 497 -20.25 -36.68 -43.31
CA ASP A 497 -20.92 -35.55 -43.98
C ASP A 497 -20.15 -34.22 -43.87
N ARG A 498 -18.94 -34.22 -43.28
CA ARG A 498 -18.19 -32.99 -42.94
C ARG A 498 -16.87 -32.79 -43.67
N PHE A 499 -16.47 -33.73 -44.52
CA PHE A 499 -15.34 -33.52 -45.42
C PHE A 499 -15.50 -34.31 -46.71
N SER A 500 -14.92 -33.79 -47.79
CA SER A 500 -14.83 -34.46 -49.09
C SER A 500 -13.38 -34.46 -49.58
N LEU A 501 -13.03 -35.53 -50.29
CA LEU A 501 -11.70 -35.80 -50.80
C LEU A 501 -11.79 -36.09 -52.29
N GLU A 502 -10.98 -35.38 -53.09
CA GLU A 502 -10.93 -35.56 -54.54
C GLU A 502 -9.48 -35.76 -54.99
N VAL A 503 -9.21 -36.85 -55.70
CA VAL A 503 -7.92 -37.11 -56.35
C VAL A 503 -8.02 -36.67 -57.80
N VAL A 504 -7.37 -35.56 -58.15
CA VAL A 504 -7.36 -35.01 -59.51
C VAL A 504 -6.33 -35.77 -60.33
N ARG A 505 -6.76 -36.50 -61.36
CA ARG A 505 -5.89 -37.26 -62.28
C ARG A 505 -5.68 -36.52 -63.61
N ALA A 506 -4.55 -36.78 -64.26
CA ALA A 506 -4.24 -36.30 -65.61
C ALA A 506 -4.80 -37.27 -66.69
N ALA A 507 -4.75 -36.87 -67.97
CA ALA A 507 -5.32 -37.64 -69.09
C ALA A 507 -4.69 -39.05 -69.28
N ASN A 508 -3.49 -39.26 -68.75
CA ASN A 508 -2.78 -40.56 -68.69
C ASN A 508 -3.14 -41.37 -67.42
N ASN A 509 -4.18 -40.96 -66.70
CA ASN A 509 -4.63 -41.53 -65.44
C ASN A 509 -3.64 -41.42 -64.26
N SER A 510 -2.58 -40.58 -64.33
CA SER A 510 -1.67 -40.37 -63.18
C SER A 510 -2.23 -39.31 -62.20
N PRO A 511 -2.10 -39.48 -60.87
CA PRO A 511 -2.56 -38.51 -59.90
C PRO A 511 -1.73 -37.22 -59.97
N ARG A 512 -2.40 -36.07 -60.04
CA ARG A 512 -1.80 -34.74 -60.23
C ARG A 512 -1.96 -33.86 -58.99
N ALA A 513 -3.06 -33.99 -58.27
CA ALA A 513 -3.29 -33.28 -57.01
C ALA A 513 -4.29 -34.05 -56.14
N VAL A 514 -4.24 -33.81 -54.84
CA VAL A 514 -5.26 -34.24 -53.88
C VAL A 514 -5.87 -32.99 -53.26
N ASN A 515 -7.18 -32.84 -53.42
CA ASN A 515 -7.96 -31.76 -52.85
C ASN A 515 -8.77 -32.29 -51.67
N VAL A 516 -8.78 -31.54 -50.57
CA VAL A 516 -9.54 -31.85 -49.36
C VAL A 516 -10.38 -30.64 -49.01
N THR A 517 -11.69 -30.83 -48.98
CA THR A 517 -12.64 -29.80 -48.54
C THR A 517 -13.23 -30.24 -47.21
N VAL A 518 -13.17 -29.38 -46.22
CA VAL A 518 -13.64 -29.67 -44.86
C VAL A 518 -14.64 -28.59 -44.43
N ASN A 519 -15.79 -29.03 -43.95
CA ASN A 519 -16.82 -28.19 -43.36
C ASN A 519 -16.41 -27.84 -41.93
N MET A 520 -16.33 -26.55 -41.64
CA MET A 520 -15.94 -26.08 -40.33
C MET A 520 -17.07 -26.37 -39.32
N PRO A 521 -16.82 -26.88 -38.10
CA PRO A 521 -17.87 -27.13 -37.12
C PRO A 521 -18.42 -25.83 -36.54
N ALA A 522 -19.74 -25.73 -36.36
CA ALA A 522 -20.38 -24.58 -35.75
C ALA A 522 -20.01 -24.49 -34.26
N VAL A 523 -19.96 -23.26 -33.73
CA VAL A 523 -19.81 -23.01 -32.29
C VAL A 523 -21.00 -23.55 -31.49
N ILE A 524 -22.17 -23.68 -32.11
CA ILE A 524 -23.38 -24.28 -31.54
C ILE A 524 -23.56 -25.69 -32.14
N PRO A 525 -23.60 -26.76 -31.33
CA PRO A 525 -23.84 -28.12 -31.81
C PRO A 525 -25.16 -28.20 -32.61
N GLY A 526 -25.10 -28.74 -33.84
CA GLY A 526 -26.27 -28.95 -34.70
C GLY A 526 -26.66 -27.76 -35.59
N ALA A 527 -25.99 -26.61 -35.50
CA ALA A 527 -26.20 -25.51 -36.44
C ALA A 527 -25.45 -25.75 -37.77
N PRO A 528 -26.08 -25.51 -38.93
CA PRO A 528 -25.39 -25.60 -40.22
C PRO A 528 -24.34 -24.50 -40.33
N THR A 529 -23.14 -24.86 -40.77
CA THR A 529 -22.05 -23.91 -41.00
C THR A 529 -21.96 -23.52 -42.46
N PRO A 530 -21.93 -22.23 -42.79
CA PRO A 530 -21.84 -21.77 -44.17
C PRO A 530 -20.40 -21.77 -44.73
N TRP A 531 -19.40 -22.20 -43.94
CA TRP A 531 -17.99 -22.07 -44.30
C TRP A 531 -17.34 -23.41 -44.58
N GLU A 532 -16.98 -23.61 -45.84
CA GLU A 532 -16.18 -24.73 -46.32
C GLU A 532 -14.75 -24.24 -46.58
N ILE A 533 -13.75 -25.00 -46.16
CA ILE A 533 -12.34 -24.69 -46.41
C ILE A 533 -11.75 -25.80 -47.25
N SER A 534 -11.27 -25.43 -48.44
CA SER A 534 -10.63 -26.35 -49.39
C SER A 534 -9.13 -26.11 -49.47
N SER A 535 -8.35 -27.18 -49.36
CA SER A 535 -6.90 -27.19 -49.49
C SER A 535 -6.48 -28.25 -50.52
N GLY A 536 -5.60 -27.87 -51.46
CA GLY A 536 -5.09 -28.77 -52.49
C GLY A 536 -3.58 -28.90 -52.44
N ALA A 537 -3.08 -30.14 -52.52
CA ALA A 537 -1.65 -30.43 -52.61
C ALA A 537 -1.33 -31.11 -53.95
N LYS A 538 -0.31 -30.59 -54.66
CA LYS A 538 0.14 -31.17 -55.93
C LYS A 538 0.98 -32.42 -55.66
N VAL A 539 0.75 -33.47 -56.44
CA VAL A 539 1.61 -34.64 -56.46
C VAL A 539 2.86 -34.28 -57.26
N PRO A 540 4.07 -34.39 -56.68
CA PRO A 540 5.30 -34.14 -57.43
C PRO A 540 5.42 -35.14 -58.59
N ASN A 541 5.59 -34.63 -59.82
CA ASN A 541 5.91 -35.50 -60.96
C ASN A 541 7.35 -36.01 -60.79
N GLU A 542 7.54 -37.32 -60.73
CA GLU A 542 8.82 -37.90 -61.12
C GLU A 542 9.04 -37.58 -62.61
N ARG A 543 10.20 -36.99 -62.92
CA ARG A 543 10.60 -36.67 -64.30
C ARG A 543 10.90 -37.91 -65.10
#